data_AF-A0AA37BFJ5-F1
#
_entry.id   AF-A0AA37BFJ5-F1
#
_cell.length_a   1.000
_cell.length_b   1.000
_cell.length_c   1.000
_cell.angle_alpha   90.00
_cell.angle_beta   90.00
_cell.angle_gamma   90.00
#
_symmetry.space_group_name_H-M   'P 1'
#
loop_
_entity.id
_entity.type
_entity.pdbx_description
1 polymer ?
#
loop_
_entity_poly.entity_id
_entity_poly.type
_entity_poly.pdbx_seq_one_letter_code
_entity_poly.pdbx_strand_id
1 'polypeptide(L)'
;MPGGRLTQQERQQIALGLADGLAYAEIARRLDRPTSTVTREVMRNGGPAAYRADLAHRATERRAHRRRKAAPPAPGTPPQAHGRDAEAVREYEETFTTVFMQSGLPTMTARVLASLYTTDTGSLTAAELAGRLQVSPASVSKAVAFLDSQGLIRRERDERRRERYVVDDDVIYQSTMASARSTAHLGEIARQGVGVLGPGTPAAARLENIARFVDFVSESIARAADQAREILHTKPGTTSDGSA
;
A
#
# COMPACT_ATOMS: atom_id res chain seq x y z
N MET A 1 27.20 0.61 25.67
CA MET A 1 26.41 -0.34 24.85
C MET A 1 25.15 0.36 24.37
N PRO A 2 25.07 0.88 23.13
CA PRO A 2 23.79 1.39 22.64
C PRO A 2 22.94 0.19 22.23
N GLY A 3 22.28 -0.44 23.21
CA GLY A 3 21.48 -1.68 23.08
C GLY A 3 19.98 -1.45 22.85
N GLY A 4 19.58 -0.26 22.39
CA GLY A 4 18.19 0.06 22.08
C GLY A 4 17.71 -0.51 20.75
N ARG A 5 16.38 -0.61 20.57
CA ARG A 5 15.76 -0.88 19.27
C ARG A 5 16.17 0.21 18.28
N LEU A 6 16.43 -0.18 17.03
CA LEU A 6 16.67 0.79 15.96
C LEU A 6 15.46 1.74 15.85
N THR A 7 15.71 3.02 15.62
CA THR A 7 14.73 4.06 15.33
C THR A 7 14.28 4.00 13.88
N GLN A 8 13.27 4.79 13.50
CA GLN A 8 12.89 4.91 12.09
C GLN A 8 14.00 5.57 11.27
N GLN A 9 14.65 6.60 11.82
CA GLN A 9 15.75 7.32 11.16
C GLN A 9 16.95 6.41 10.91
N GLU A 10 17.36 5.61 11.90
CA GLU A 10 18.45 4.64 11.72
C GLU A 10 18.11 3.61 10.63
N ARG A 11 16.85 3.17 10.54
CA ARG A 11 16.42 2.27 9.45
C ARG A 11 16.46 2.94 8.09
N GLN A 12 16.13 4.23 8.00
CA GLN A 12 16.25 4.99 6.75
C GLN A 12 17.72 5.08 6.31
N GLN A 13 18.63 5.33 7.25
CA GLN A 13 20.07 5.34 6.98
C GLN A 13 20.60 3.96 6.56
N ILE A 14 20.08 2.86 7.13
CA ILE A 14 20.37 1.50 6.63
C ILE A 14 19.92 1.37 5.17
N ALA A 15 18.68 1.77 4.84
CA ALA A 15 18.16 1.66 3.48
C ALA A 15 18.98 2.48 2.48
N LEU A 16 19.37 3.71 2.83
CA LEU A 16 20.24 4.55 2.00
C LEU A 16 21.61 3.90 1.80
N GLY A 17 22.24 3.40 2.87
CA GLY A 17 23.53 2.73 2.76
C GLY A 17 23.49 1.47 1.88
N LEU A 18 22.39 0.72 1.89
CA LEU A 18 22.20 -0.42 0.99
C LEU A 18 22.03 0.02 -0.48
N ALA A 19 21.27 1.09 -0.73
CA ALA A 19 21.11 1.66 -2.06
C ALA A 19 22.44 2.16 -2.64
N ASP A 20 23.32 2.69 -1.78
CA ASP A 20 24.68 3.12 -2.12
C ASP A 20 25.68 1.96 -2.24
N GLY A 21 25.24 0.71 -2.03
CA GLY A 21 26.10 -0.48 -2.13
C GLY A 21 27.10 -0.65 -0.97
N LEU A 22 26.89 0.02 0.17
CA LEU A 22 27.78 -0.07 1.32
C LEU A 22 27.69 -1.43 2.02
N ALA A 23 28.83 -1.92 2.51
CA ALA A 23 28.88 -3.12 3.34
C ALA A 23 28.19 -2.90 4.70
N TYR A 24 27.63 -3.96 5.30
CA TYR A 24 26.90 -3.85 6.58
C TYR A 24 27.75 -3.28 7.73
N ALA A 25 29.06 -3.56 7.74
CA ALA A 25 29.97 -3.03 8.75
C ALA A 25 30.12 -1.51 8.63
N GLU A 26 30.15 -0.98 7.40
CA GLU A 26 30.23 0.45 7.11
C GLU A 26 28.97 1.17 7.60
N ILE A 27 27.80 0.64 7.24
CA ILE A 27 26.50 1.16 7.68
C ILE A 27 26.43 1.17 9.20
N ALA A 28 26.81 0.06 9.85
CA ALA A 28 26.76 -0.07 11.30
C ALA A 28 27.67 0.95 12.01
N ARG A 29 28.87 1.20 11.48
CA ARG A 29 29.81 2.20 12.01
C ARG A 29 29.24 3.62 11.90
N ARG A 30 28.57 3.97 10.80
CA ARG A 30 27.92 5.29 10.63
C ARG A 30 26.77 5.52 11.62
N LEU A 31 26.13 4.43 12.06
CA LEU A 31 25.03 4.46 13.02
C LEU A 31 25.49 4.36 14.48
N ASP A 32 26.78 4.17 14.73
CA ASP A 32 27.31 3.77 16.04
C ASP A 32 26.59 2.53 16.62
N ARG A 33 26.38 1.51 15.77
CA ARG A 33 25.73 0.24 16.14
C ARG A 33 26.63 -0.96 15.82
N PRO A 34 26.47 -2.09 16.54
CA PRO A 34 27.12 -3.34 16.15
C PRO A 34 26.70 -3.82 14.76
N THR A 35 27.65 -4.35 13.97
CA THR A 35 27.37 -4.90 12.63
C THR A 35 26.27 -5.97 12.64
N SER A 36 26.27 -6.82 13.67
CA SER A 36 25.25 -7.87 13.84
C SER A 36 23.83 -7.31 13.99
N THR A 37 23.66 -6.07 14.46
CA THR A 37 22.36 -5.39 14.52
C THR A 37 21.85 -5.06 13.14
N VAL A 38 22.69 -4.47 12.28
CA VAL A 38 22.33 -4.16 10.89
C VAL A 38 22.06 -5.44 10.10
N THR A 39 22.93 -6.45 10.20
CA THR A 39 22.74 -7.72 9.49
C THR A 39 21.42 -8.40 9.87
N ARG A 40 21.11 -8.51 11.17
CA ARG A 40 19.85 -9.12 11.62
C ARG A 40 18.63 -8.30 11.21
N GLU A 41 18.72 -6.97 11.27
CA GLU A 41 17.63 -6.10 10.83
C GLU A 41 17.34 -6.29 9.33
N VAL A 42 18.38 -6.28 8.49
CA VAL A 42 18.23 -6.43 7.04
C VAL A 42 17.68 -7.81 6.68
N MET A 43 18.28 -8.88 7.23
CA MET A 43 17.86 -10.26 6.93
C MET A 43 16.44 -10.56 7.42
N ARG A 44 16.04 -10.02 8.57
CA ARG A 44 14.69 -10.19 9.11
C ARG A 44 13.62 -9.48 8.27
N ASN A 45 13.98 -8.45 7.50
CA ASN A 45 13.05 -7.61 6.77
C ASN A 45 13.25 -7.69 5.24
N GLY A 46 13.48 -8.90 4.72
CA GLY A 46 13.48 -9.18 3.28
C GLY A 46 14.86 -9.22 2.62
N GLY A 47 15.95 -9.00 3.37
CA GLY A 47 17.30 -9.01 2.83
C GLY A 47 17.66 -7.72 2.07
N PRO A 48 18.91 -7.59 1.59
CA PRO A 48 19.44 -6.31 1.09
C PRO A 48 18.69 -5.76 -0.12
N ALA A 49 18.24 -6.63 -1.02
CA ALA A 49 17.56 -6.22 -2.26
C ALA A 49 16.12 -5.73 -2.03
N ALA A 50 15.45 -6.21 -0.98
CA ALA A 50 14.05 -5.89 -0.69
C ALA A 50 13.87 -5.08 0.61
N TYR A 51 14.96 -4.67 1.25
CA TYR A 51 14.91 -3.96 2.53
C TYR A 51 14.26 -2.59 2.37
N ARG A 52 13.19 -2.36 3.12
CA ARG A 52 12.48 -1.08 3.16
C ARG A 52 12.31 -0.61 4.60
N ALA A 53 12.82 0.58 4.90
CA ALA A 53 12.88 1.12 6.26
C ALA A 53 11.50 1.28 6.93
N ASP A 54 10.51 1.73 6.16
CA ASP A 54 9.12 1.90 6.57
C ASP A 54 8.44 0.56 6.90
N LEU A 55 8.60 -0.45 6.04
CA LEU A 55 8.11 -1.81 6.29
C LEU A 55 8.78 -2.44 7.51
N ALA A 56 10.10 -2.30 7.63
CA ALA A 56 10.88 -2.83 8.74
C ALA A 56 10.50 -2.19 10.09
N HIS A 57 10.28 -0.87 10.09
CA HIS A 57 9.80 -0.14 11.28
C HIS A 57 8.42 -0.64 11.70
N ARG A 58 7.45 -0.65 10.77
CA ARG A 58 6.08 -1.09 11.02
C ARG A 58 6.00 -2.53 11.49
N ALA A 59 6.75 -3.45 10.87
CA ALA A 59 6.81 -4.84 11.31
C ALA A 59 7.31 -4.98 12.75
N THR A 60 8.23 -4.10 13.15
CA THR A 60 8.79 -4.06 14.50
C THR A 60 7.80 -3.49 15.52
N GLU A 61 7.00 -2.49 15.15
CA GLU A 61 5.88 -1.97 15.95
C GLU A 61 4.78 -3.00 16.14
N ARG A 62 4.33 -3.67 15.06
CA ARG A 62 3.29 -4.73 15.12
C ARG A 62 3.67 -5.85 16.09
N ARG A 63 4.92 -6.33 16.03
CA ARG A 63 5.43 -7.35 16.96
C ARG A 63 5.41 -6.87 18.42
N ALA A 64 5.76 -5.61 18.67
CA ALA A 64 5.71 -5.05 20.01
C ALA A 64 4.26 -4.89 20.50
N HIS A 65 3.36 -4.46 19.60
CA HIS A 65 1.96 -4.27 19.93
C HIS A 65 1.26 -5.59 20.27
N ARG A 66 1.46 -6.65 19.46
CA ARG A 66 0.94 -8.00 19.75
C ARG A 66 1.43 -8.52 21.10
N ARG A 67 2.72 -8.33 21.42
CA ARG A 67 3.28 -8.78 22.71
C ARG A 67 2.69 -8.04 23.92
N ARG A 68 2.32 -6.77 23.75
CA ARG A 68 1.69 -5.96 24.82
C ARG A 68 0.19 -6.27 24.99
N LYS A 69 -0.46 -6.80 23.96
CA LYS A 69 -1.91 -7.05 23.91
C LYS A 69 -2.35 -8.47 24.26
N ALA A 70 -1.44 -9.36 24.66
CA ALA A 70 -1.81 -10.68 25.20
C ALA A 70 -2.56 -10.64 26.56
N ALA A 71 -3.10 -9.47 26.96
CA ALA A 71 -3.96 -9.28 28.11
C ALA A 71 -5.42 -9.12 27.64
N PRO A 72 -6.42 -9.63 28.37
CA PRO A 72 -7.80 -9.66 27.92
C PRO A 72 -8.37 -8.26 27.63
N PRO A 73 -9.37 -8.15 26.71
CA PRO A 73 -9.93 -6.87 26.28
C PRO A 73 -10.49 -6.08 27.47
N ALA A 74 -10.26 -4.77 27.50
CA ALA A 74 -10.86 -3.89 28.49
C ALA A 74 -12.39 -3.81 28.30
N PRO A 75 -13.20 -3.93 29.37
CA PRO A 75 -14.65 -3.82 29.26
C PRO A 75 -15.05 -2.40 28.83
N GLY A 76 -15.91 -2.29 27.80
CA GLY A 76 -16.47 -1.01 27.33
C GLY A 76 -16.15 -0.61 25.89
N THR A 77 -15.59 -1.49 25.05
CA THR A 77 -15.50 -1.19 23.62
C THR A 77 -16.92 -1.22 23.02
N PRO A 78 -17.39 -0.15 22.34
CA PRO A 78 -18.70 -0.16 21.72
C PRO A 78 -18.80 -1.34 20.75
N PRO A 79 -19.94 -2.06 20.73
CA PRO A 79 -20.10 -3.23 19.87
C PRO A 79 -19.86 -2.82 18.42
N GLN A 80 -18.95 -3.52 17.74
CA GLN A 80 -18.78 -3.27 16.31
C GLN A 80 -20.05 -3.68 15.57
N ALA A 81 -20.32 -3.00 14.46
CA ALA A 81 -21.34 -3.43 13.52
C ALA A 81 -21.13 -4.90 13.15
N HIS A 82 -22.22 -5.65 13.09
CA HIS A 82 -22.23 -7.09 12.77
C HIS A 82 -21.52 -8.00 13.81
N GLY A 83 -21.35 -7.55 15.06
CA GLY A 83 -20.83 -8.41 16.14
C GLY A 83 -19.35 -8.78 16.02
N ARG A 84 -18.59 -8.04 15.20
CA ARG A 84 -17.17 -8.29 14.96
C ARG A 84 -16.30 -7.92 16.16
N ASP A 85 -15.21 -8.67 16.33
CA ASP A 85 -14.17 -8.30 17.28
C ASP A 85 -13.37 -7.09 16.76
N ALA A 86 -13.41 -6.01 17.52
CA ALA A 86 -12.69 -4.78 17.20
C ALA A 86 -11.18 -4.95 17.12
N GLU A 87 -10.61 -5.89 17.86
CA GLU A 87 -9.19 -6.20 17.76
C GLU A 87 -8.86 -6.89 16.45
N ALA A 88 -9.62 -7.92 16.08
CA ALA A 88 -9.45 -8.63 14.81
C ALA A 88 -9.57 -7.68 13.59
N VAL A 89 -10.56 -6.77 13.58
CA VAL A 89 -10.71 -5.79 12.48
C VAL A 89 -9.52 -4.85 12.39
N ARG A 90 -9.03 -4.32 13.52
CA ARG A 90 -7.83 -3.46 13.54
C ARG A 90 -6.58 -4.19 13.05
N GLU A 91 -6.41 -5.44 13.44
CA GLU A 91 -5.29 -6.26 12.99
C GLU A 91 -5.35 -6.56 11.48
N TYR A 92 -6.57 -6.78 10.97
CA TYR A 92 -6.81 -6.94 9.53
C TYR A 92 -6.48 -5.64 8.77
N GLU A 93 -6.98 -4.49 9.23
CA GLU A 93 -6.64 -3.17 8.67
C GLU A 93 -5.13 -2.91 8.67
N GLU A 94 -4.44 -3.27 9.75
CA GLU A 94 -2.99 -3.13 9.83
C GLU A 94 -2.25 -4.00 8.80
N THR A 95 -2.76 -5.21 8.57
CA THR A 95 -2.23 -6.16 7.57
C THR A 95 -2.46 -5.65 6.17
N PHE A 96 -3.66 -5.17 5.89
CA PHE A 96 -4.03 -4.61 4.60
C PHE A 96 -3.24 -3.34 4.26
N THR A 97 -3.01 -2.48 5.26
CA THR A 97 -2.07 -1.34 5.15
C THR A 97 -0.67 -1.81 4.74
N THR A 98 -0.16 -2.91 5.31
CA THR A 98 1.17 -3.43 4.96
C THR A 98 1.23 -3.89 3.50
N VAL A 99 0.17 -4.53 2.98
CA VAL A 99 0.07 -4.91 1.56
C VAL A 99 0.17 -3.68 0.66
N PHE A 100 -0.58 -2.62 0.97
CA PHE A 100 -0.52 -1.36 0.23
C PHE A 100 0.85 -0.66 0.31
N MET A 101 1.54 -0.76 1.45
CA MET A 101 2.91 -0.23 1.53
C MET A 101 3.88 -1.02 0.64
N GLN A 102 3.71 -2.34 0.54
CA GLN A 102 4.51 -3.19 -0.33
C GLN A 102 4.32 -2.85 -1.81
N SER A 103 3.13 -2.42 -2.22
CA SER A 103 2.87 -1.93 -3.59
C SER A 103 3.45 -0.54 -3.88
N GLY A 104 4.07 0.11 -2.89
CA GLY A 104 4.75 1.40 -3.05
C GLY A 104 4.02 2.59 -2.46
N LEU A 105 2.83 2.40 -1.86
CA LEU A 105 2.10 3.51 -1.26
C LEU A 105 2.82 4.03 0.01
N PRO A 106 2.88 5.36 0.22
CA PRO A 106 3.31 5.93 1.49
C PRO A 106 2.43 5.43 2.64
N THR A 107 2.99 5.32 3.85
CA THR A 107 2.29 4.72 5.01
C THR A 107 0.93 5.37 5.28
N MET A 108 0.84 6.70 5.26
CA MET A 108 -0.43 7.38 5.52
C MET A 108 -1.46 7.17 4.41
N THR A 109 -1.02 7.16 3.15
CA THR A 109 -1.84 6.82 1.98
C THR A 109 -2.39 5.40 2.08
N ALA A 110 -1.54 4.44 2.42
CA ALA A 110 -1.93 3.04 2.62
C ALA A 110 -2.93 2.88 3.78
N ARG A 111 -2.76 3.63 4.88
CA ARG A 111 -3.70 3.63 6.01
C ARG A 111 -5.07 4.19 5.63
N VAL A 112 -5.10 5.31 4.90
CA VAL A 112 -6.37 5.89 4.40
C VAL A 112 -7.08 4.91 3.48
N LEU A 113 -6.35 4.30 2.54
CA LEU A 113 -6.93 3.32 1.62
C LEU A 113 -7.46 2.09 2.36
N ALA A 114 -6.70 1.56 3.31
CA ALA A 114 -7.15 0.44 4.13
C ALA A 114 -8.44 0.76 4.90
N SER A 115 -8.53 1.95 5.53
CA SER A 115 -9.76 2.38 6.21
C SER A 115 -10.97 2.56 5.30
N LEU A 116 -10.76 2.92 4.03
CA LEU A 116 -11.84 3.01 3.06
C LEU A 116 -12.31 1.63 2.59
N TYR A 117 -11.40 0.66 2.43
CA TYR A 117 -11.75 -0.72 2.07
C TYR A 117 -12.47 -1.48 3.19
N THR A 118 -12.25 -1.12 4.45
CA THR A 118 -12.81 -1.85 5.61
C THR A 118 -14.02 -1.17 6.24
N THR A 119 -14.47 -0.03 5.70
CA THR A 119 -15.63 0.69 6.26
C THR A 119 -16.95 0.11 5.73
N ASP A 120 -17.88 -0.20 6.63
CA ASP A 120 -19.19 -0.75 6.24
C ASP A 120 -20.04 0.26 5.45
N THR A 121 -19.79 1.55 5.62
CA THR A 121 -20.47 2.63 4.91
C THR A 121 -20.05 2.75 3.44
N GLY A 122 -19.00 2.04 3.01
CA GLY A 122 -18.37 2.18 1.68
C GLY A 122 -17.68 3.52 1.43
N SER A 123 -17.85 4.51 2.32
CA SER A 123 -17.33 5.86 2.16
C SER A 123 -17.01 6.53 3.49
N LEU A 124 -16.04 7.46 3.48
CA LEU A 124 -15.66 8.26 4.66
C LEU A 124 -15.38 9.72 4.28
N THR A 125 -15.66 10.63 5.20
CA THR A 125 -15.24 12.03 5.13
C THR A 125 -13.82 12.22 5.65
N ALA A 126 -13.20 13.37 5.33
CA ALA A 126 -11.88 13.72 5.86
C ALA A 126 -11.84 13.74 7.40
N ALA A 127 -12.91 14.18 8.05
CA ALA A 127 -13.01 14.24 9.51
C ALA A 127 -13.09 12.84 10.14
N GLU A 128 -13.86 11.93 9.54
CA GLU A 128 -13.96 10.54 9.99
C GLU A 128 -12.62 9.81 9.81
N LEU A 129 -11.94 10.02 8.68
CA LEU A 129 -10.59 9.48 8.45
C LEU A 129 -9.59 10.02 9.48
N ALA A 130 -9.60 11.32 9.76
CA ALA A 130 -8.71 11.93 10.74
C ALA A 130 -8.95 11.36 12.15
N GLY A 131 -10.22 11.21 12.55
CA GLY A 131 -10.62 10.63 13.83
C GLY A 131 -10.23 9.15 13.96
N ARG A 132 -10.55 8.32 12.95
CA ARG A 132 -10.24 6.88 12.94
C ARG A 132 -8.74 6.62 12.96
N LEU A 133 -7.98 7.37 12.16
CA LEU A 133 -6.53 7.18 12.03
C LEU A 133 -5.73 7.88 13.12
N GLN A 134 -6.37 8.73 13.93
CA GLN A 134 -5.76 9.59 14.97
C GLN A 134 -4.63 10.45 14.38
N VAL A 135 -4.92 11.15 13.28
CA VAL A 135 -3.96 12.01 12.57
C VAL A 135 -4.57 13.37 12.27
N SER A 136 -3.72 14.32 11.88
CA SER A 136 -4.20 15.65 11.50
C SER A 136 -5.02 15.64 10.20
N PRO A 137 -6.04 16.51 10.07
CA PRO A 137 -6.80 16.66 8.83
C PRO A 137 -5.91 16.94 7.61
N ALA A 138 -4.84 17.73 7.77
CA ALA A 138 -3.89 18.02 6.70
C ALA A 138 -3.19 16.75 6.16
N SER A 139 -2.85 15.79 7.04
CA SER A 139 -2.26 14.51 6.62
C SER A 139 -3.24 13.68 5.79
N VAL A 140 -4.52 13.69 6.18
CA VAL A 140 -5.60 13.03 5.42
C VAL A 140 -5.77 13.70 4.06
N SER A 141 -5.85 15.03 4.00
CA SER A 141 -6.02 15.77 2.74
C SER A 141 -4.90 15.46 1.74
N LYS A 142 -3.64 15.39 2.20
CA LYS A 142 -2.51 15.02 1.33
C LYS A 142 -2.60 13.58 0.83
N ALA A 143 -2.97 12.64 1.69
CA ALA A 143 -3.13 11.24 1.34
C ALA A 143 -4.28 11.03 0.34
N VAL A 144 -5.43 11.66 0.58
CA VAL A 144 -6.59 11.65 -0.31
C VAL A 144 -6.24 12.26 -1.67
N ALA A 145 -5.59 13.43 -1.70
CA ALA A 145 -5.18 14.05 -2.97
C ALA A 145 -4.26 13.15 -3.80
N PHE A 146 -3.37 12.40 -3.15
CA PHE A 146 -2.54 11.40 -3.81
C PHE A 146 -3.37 10.22 -4.32
N LEU A 147 -4.24 9.63 -3.50
CA LEU A 147 -5.07 8.49 -3.92
C LEU A 147 -5.98 8.86 -5.11
N ASP A 148 -6.56 10.04 -5.06
CA ASP A 148 -7.43 10.61 -6.09
C ASP A 148 -6.67 10.81 -7.41
N SER A 149 -5.44 11.35 -7.35
CA SER A 149 -4.61 11.51 -8.55
C SER A 149 -4.15 10.19 -9.17
N GLN A 150 -4.07 9.12 -8.37
CA GLN A 150 -3.79 7.76 -8.84
C GLN A 150 -5.05 7.00 -9.25
N GLY A 151 -6.25 7.60 -9.16
CA GLY A 151 -7.52 6.94 -9.48
C GLY A 151 -7.88 5.79 -8.52
N LEU A 152 -7.33 5.80 -7.30
CA LEU A 152 -7.53 4.75 -6.29
C LEU A 152 -8.70 5.04 -5.34
N ILE A 153 -9.29 6.24 -5.43
CA ILE A 153 -10.51 6.63 -4.74
C ILE A 153 -11.32 7.56 -5.64
N ARG A 154 -12.59 7.72 -5.33
CA ARG A 154 -13.47 8.72 -5.96
C ARG A 154 -13.97 9.71 -4.92
N ARG A 155 -14.12 10.98 -5.33
CA ARG A 155 -14.76 12.02 -4.53
C ARG A 155 -16.23 12.14 -4.87
N GLU A 156 -17.07 12.04 -3.86
CA GLU A 156 -18.50 12.30 -3.95
C GLU A 156 -18.89 13.46 -3.06
N ARG A 157 -20.01 14.11 -3.40
CA ARG A 157 -20.67 15.08 -2.53
C ARG A 157 -21.95 14.43 -2.02
N ASP A 158 -22.03 14.27 -0.71
CA ASP A 158 -23.26 13.82 -0.04
C ASP A 158 -24.34 14.92 -0.12
N GLU A 159 -25.59 14.59 0.24
CA GLU A 159 -26.76 15.49 0.24
C GLU A 159 -26.50 16.80 1.01
N ARG A 160 -25.64 16.73 2.03
CA ARG A 160 -25.21 17.87 2.86
C ARG A 160 -24.01 18.64 2.28
N ARG A 161 -23.67 18.44 1.01
CA ARG A 161 -22.50 19.00 0.28
C ARG A 161 -21.14 18.71 0.94
N ARG A 162 -21.04 17.68 1.75
CA ARG A 162 -19.77 17.24 2.36
C ARG A 162 -19.06 16.30 1.40
N GLU A 163 -17.75 16.48 1.25
CA GLU A 163 -16.93 15.56 0.47
C GLU A 163 -16.81 14.20 1.18
N ARG A 164 -17.14 13.14 0.45
CA ARG A 164 -16.93 11.75 0.83
C ARG A 164 -15.96 11.10 -0.13
N TYR A 165 -15.11 10.25 0.40
CA TYR A 165 -14.16 9.45 -0.36
C TYR A 165 -14.67 8.02 -0.39
N VAL A 166 -14.71 7.45 -1.59
CA VAL A 166 -15.31 6.15 -1.87
C VAL A 166 -14.25 5.25 -2.51
N VAL A 167 -14.24 3.99 -2.08
CA VAL A 167 -13.66 2.89 -2.84
C VAL A 167 -14.84 1.99 -3.18
N ASP A 168 -15.25 2.03 -4.44
CA ASP A 168 -16.31 1.17 -4.97
C ASP A 168 -15.74 0.22 -6.04
N ASP A 169 -16.60 -0.67 -6.51
CA ASP A 169 -16.30 -1.65 -7.55
C ASP A 169 -15.76 -0.99 -8.84
N ASP A 170 -16.30 0.19 -9.18
CA ASP A 170 -15.83 0.98 -10.31
C ASP A 170 -14.41 1.51 -10.09
N VAL A 171 -14.03 1.90 -8.87
CA VAL A 171 -12.64 2.32 -8.55
C VAL A 171 -11.63 1.18 -8.76
N ILE A 172 -11.98 -0.06 -8.42
CA ILE A 172 -11.10 -1.23 -8.68
C ILE A 172 -10.90 -1.44 -10.18
N TYR A 173 -11.98 -1.36 -10.95
CA TYR A 173 -11.89 -1.44 -12.41
C TYR A 173 -11.09 -0.27 -13.00
N GLN A 174 -11.38 0.97 -12.61
CA GLN A 174 -10.70 2.16 -13.14
C GLN A 174 -9.21 2.19 -12.80
N SER A 175 -8.82 1.79 -11.58
CA SER A 175 -7.41 1.70 -11.18
C SER A 175 -6.65 0.60 -11.92
N THR A 176 -7.31 -0.53 -12.17
CA THR A 176 -6.75 -1.61 -13.02
C THR A 176 -6.53 -1.13 -14.45
N MET A 177 -7.53 -0.45 -15.03
CA MET A 177 -7.43 0.14 -16.37
C MET A 177 -6.37 1.25 -16.45
N ALA A 178 -6.24 2.07 -15.41
CA ALA A 178 -5.19 3.09 -15.33
C ALA A 178 -3.79 2.45 -15.30
N SER A 179 -3.62 1.35 -14.56
CA SER A 179 -2.37 0.59 -14.51
C SER A 179 -2.03 -0.05 -15.86
N ALA A 180 -3.03 -0.60 -16.56
CA ALA A 180 -2.87 -1.10 -17.92
C ALA A 180 -2.40 0.01 -18.88
N ARG A 181 -3.04 1.19 -18.85
CA ARG A 181 -2.63 2.35 -19.67
C ARG A 181 -1.22 2.82 -19.36
N SER A 182 -0.84 2.88 -18.08
CA SER A 182 0.53 3.27 -17.69
C SER A 182 1.57 2.25 -18.19
N THR A 183 1.25 0.96 -18.13
CA THR A 183 2.11 -0.12 -18.64
C THR A 183 2.25 -0.05 -20.17
N ALA A 184 1.15 0.23 -20.88
CA ALA A 184 1.18 0.44 -22.33
C ALA A 184 2.05 1.65 -22.72
N HIS A 185 1.94 2.75 -21.97
CA HIS A 185 2.76 3.94 -22.21
C HIS A 185 4.27 3.66 -22.03
N LEU A 186 4.64 2.83 -21.04
CA LEU A 186 6.04 2.37 -20.92
C LEU A 186 6.52 1.63 -22.18
N GLY A 187 5.65 0.80 -22.79
CA GLY A 187 5.94 0.11 -24.04
C GLY A 187 6.17 1.07 -25.21
N GLU A 188 5.33 2.11 -25.32
CA GLU A 188 5.48 3.17 -26.33
C GLU A 188 6.83 3.90 -26.19
N ILE A 189 7.19 4.33 -24.97
CA ILE A 189 8.44 5.03 -24.71
C ILE A 189 9.66 4.10 -24.96
N ALA A 190 9.57 2.82 -24.57
CA ALA A 190 10.63 1.85 -24.85
C ALA A 190 10.87 1.69 -26.36
N ARG A 191 9.80 1.63 -27.18
CA ARG A 191 9.92 1.62 -28.66
C ARG A 191 10.59 2.88 -29.21
N GLN A 192 10.24 4.05 -28.71
CA GLN A 192 10.91 5.29 -29.14
C GLN A 192 12.42 5.23 -28.88
N GLY A 193 12.83 4.65 -27.75
CA GLY A 193 14.24 4.48 -27.40
C GLY A 193 15.03 3.58 -28.36
N VAL A 194 14.38 2.66 -29.07
CA VAL A 194 15.04 1.81 -30.10
C VAL A 194 15.61 2.67 -31.23
N GLY A 195 14.86 3.67 -31.69
CA GLY A 195 15.32 4.60 -32.72
C GLY A 195 16.46 5.49 -32.22
N VAL A 196 16.40 5.93 -30.96
CA VAL A 196 17.41 6.81 -30.35
C VAL A 196 18.74 6.09 -30.11
N LEU A 197 18.69 4.85 -29.62
CA LEU A 197 19.88 4.06 -29.25
C LEU A 197 20.51 3.33 -30.44
N GLY A 198 19.97 3.50 -31.64
CA GLY A 198 20.42 2.84 -32.86
C GLY A 198 19.88 1.41 -32.98
N PRO A 199 19.18 1.07 -34.08
CA PRO A 199 18.78 -0.29 -34.36
C PRO A 199 19.97 -1.26 -34.35
N GLY A 200 19.78 -2.46 -33.81
CA GLY A 200 20.82 -3.50 -33.75
C GLY A 200 21.79 -3.41 -32.57
N THR A 201 21.70 -2.37 -31.73
CA THR A 201 22.49 -2.33 -30.49
C THR A 201 21.90 -3.27 -29.41
N PRO A 202 22.72 -3.78 -28.47
CA PRO A 202 22.21 -4.58 -27.36
C PRO A 202 21.19 -3.82 -26.48
N ALA A 203 21.28 -2.50 -26.41
CA ALA A 203 20.34 -1.67 -25.67
C ALA A 203 18.98 -1.56 -26.39
N ALA A 204 19.00 -1.34 -27.70
CA ALA A 204 17.79 -1.37 -28.53
C ALA A 204 17.10 -2.74 -28.45
N ALA A 205 17.85 -3.85 -28.50
CA ALA A 205 17.28 -5.19 -28.35
C ALA A 205 16.59 -5.41 -26.98
N ARG A 206 17.17 -4.88 -25.88
CA ARG A 206 16.53 -4.92 -24.56
C ARG A 206 15.24 -4.11 -24.53
N LEU A 207 15.25 -2.88 -25.05
CA LEU A 207 14.06 -2.03 -25.08
C LEU A 207 12.94 -2.63 -25.93
N GLU A 208 13.27 -3.22 -27.07
CA GLU A 208 12.33 -3.92 -27.93
C GLU A 208 11.69 -5.12 -27.21
N ASN A 209 12.49 -5.90 -26.48
CA ASN A 209 11.99 -7.01 -25.67
C ASN A 209 11.08 -6.54 -24.52
N ILE A 210 11.44 -5.45 -23.84
CA ILE A 210 10.61 -4.85 -22.79
C ILE A 210 9.29 -4.39 -23.39
N ALA A 211 9.33 -3.64 -24.51
CA ALA A 211 8.14 -3.11 -25.17
C ALA A 211 7.16 -4.22 -25.56
N ARG A 212 7.65 -5.30 -26.19
CA ARG A 212 6.84 -6.45 -26.56
C ARG A 212 6.17 -7.11 -25.35
N PHE A 213 6.91 -7.27 -24.26
CA PHE A 213 6.38 -7.88 -23.04
C PHE A 213 5.30 -7.01 -22.38
N VAL A 214 5.58 -5.72 -22.19
CA VAL A 214 4.65 -4.82 -21.49
C VAL A 214 3.38 -4.56 -22.32
N ASP A 215 3.46 -4.52 -23.64
CA ASP A 215 2.28 -4.45 -24.51
C ASP A 215 1.34 -5.64 -24.25
N PHE A 216 1.88 -6.87 -24.34
CA PHE A 216 1.10 -8.09 -24.11
C PHE A 216 0.46 -8.10 -22.71
N VAL A 217 1.22 -7.71 -21.69
CA VAL A 217 0.73 -7.64 -20.31
C VAL A 217 -0.36 -6.57 -20.17
N SER A 218 -0.16 -5.38 -20.71
CA SER A 218 -1.12 -4.27 -20.62
C SER A 218 -2.45 -4.62 -21.30
N GLU A 219 -2.41 -5.23 -22.49
CA GLU A 219 -3.60 -5.67 -23.22
C GLU A 219 -4.31 -6.81 -22.48
N SER A 220 -3.56 -7.75 -21.90
CA SER A 220 -4.12 -8.85 -21.12
C SER A 220 -4.80 -8.36 -19.83
N ILE A 221 -4.21 -7.39 -19.13
CA ILE A 221 -4.81 -6.75 -17.96
C ILE A 221 -6.10 -6.02 -18.35
N ALA A 222 -6.07 -5.22 -19.42
CA ALA A 222 -7.25 -4.49 -19.88
C ALA A 222 -8.40 -5.43 -20.26
N ARG A 223 -8.11 -6.47 -21.05
CA ARG A 223 -9.11 -7.49 -21.42
C ARG A 223 -9.69 -8.19 -20.21
N ALA A 224 -8.85 -8.62 -19.28
CA ALA A 224 -9.31 -9.30 -18.06
C ALA A 224 -10.18 -8.38 -17.19
N ALA A 225 -9.80 -7.10 -17.07
CA ALA A 225 -10.58 -6.11 -16.34
C ALA A 225 -11.96 -5.88 -16.99
N ASP A 226 -12.03 -5.76 -18.31
CA ASP A 226 -13.28 -5.61 -19.04
C ASP A 226 -14.20 -6.83 -18.88
N GLN A 227 -13.64 -8.05 -18.97
CA GLN A 227 -14.39 -9.29 -18.78
C GLN A 227 -14.88 -9.47 -17.33
N ALA A 228 -14.06 -9.08 -16.35
CA ALA A 228 -14.38 -9.22 -14.94
C ALA A 228 -15.23 -8.07 -14.38
N ARG A 229 -15.57 -7.07 -15.21
CA ARG A 229 -16.35 -5.91 -14.76
C ARG A 229 -17.71 -6.32 -14.18
N GLU A 230 -18.35 -7.33 -14.77
CA GLU A 230 -19.62 -7.86 -14.25
C GLU A 230 -19.47 -8.61 -12.91
N ILE A 231 -18.30 -9.20 -12.65
CA ILE A 231 -18.01 -9.90 -11.38
C ILE A 231 -18.02 -8.91 -10.22
N LEU A 232 -17.44 -7.72 -10.43
CA LEU A 232 -17.38 -6.68 -9.40
C LEU A 232 -18.77 -6.14 -9.03
N HIS A 233 -19.76 -6.19 -9.94
CA HIS A 233 -21.12 -5.71 -9.67
C HIS A 233 -22.07 -6.79 -9.13
N THR A 234 -21.57 -7.96 -8.74
CA THR A 234 -22.41 -9.02 -8.15
C THR A 234 -22.88 -8.57 -6.77
N LYS A 235 -24.12 -8.08 -6.67
CA LYS A 235 -24.73 -7.66 -5.40
C LYS A 235 -24.66 -8.80 -4.37
N PRO A 236 -24.35 -8.51 -3.09
CA PRO A 236 -24.56 -9.48 -2.02
C PRO A 236 -26.02 -9.91 -2.06
N GLY A 237 -26.25 -11.22 -2.22
CA GLY A 237 -27.60 -11.78 -2.22
C GLY A 237 -28.32 -11.31 -0.97
N THR A 238 -29.45 -10.63 -1.13
CA THR A 238 -30.36 -10.32 -0.04
C THR A 238 -30.73 -11.64 0.61
N THR A 239 -30.24 -11.89 1.83
CA THR A 239 -30.79 -12.93 2.70
C THR A 239 -32.25 -12.57 2.94
N SER A 240 -33.13 -13.21 2.16
CA SER A 240 -34.55 -13.31 2.45
C SER A 240 -34.66 -14.05 3.78
N ASP A 241 -34.82 -13.30 4.88
CA ASP A 241 -35.30 -13.87 6.13
C ASP A 241 -36.70 -14.46 5.87
N GLY A 242 -36.72 -15.78 5.70
CA GLY A 242 -37.92 -16.57 5.66
C GLY A 242 -38.57 -16.58 7.04
N SER A 243 -39.64 -15.80 7.16
CA SER A 243 -40.82 -16.06 7.99
C SER A 243 -40.93 -17.51 8.49
N ALA A 244 -40.97 -17.68 9.81
CA ALA A 244 -41.68 -18.76 10.48
C ALA A 244 -42.42 -18.17 11.69
#